data_AF-A0A6M3KH46-F1
#
_entry.id   AF-A0A6M3KH46-F1
#
_cell.length_a   1.000
_cell.length_b   1.000
_cell.length_c   1.000
_cell.angle_alpha   90.00
_cell.angle_beta   90.00
_cell.angle_gamma   90.00
#
_symmetry.space_group_name_H-M   'P 1'
#
loop_
_entity.id
_entity.type
_entity.pdbx_description
1 polymer ?
#
loop_
_entity_poly.entity_id
_entity_poly.type
_entity_poly.pdbx_seq_one_letter_code
_entity_poly.pdbx_strand_id
1 'polypeptide(L)'
;MKKSLIFALIFVSIAVFVLAQQTELPQIPDDTQKAMQYRFDGQWMPDVDPAKIGAMNFRTMTNMRYTEQGIEGVKGFTHANTTAITSTPEIQSGFHFRKDSPAESHILVYADDGNVYQNEAVIPAASNFNASPVFSVVSGASAGRFAPAAGGQVAFCDEKESVIWGGDEMITA
;
A
#
# COMPACT_ATOMS: atom_id res chain seq x y z
N MET A 1 25.27 -88.59 -30.88
CA MET A 1 25.04 -88.72 -29.42
C MET A 1 25.69 -87.64 -28.53
N LYS A 2 26.69 -86.83 -28.93
CA LYS A 2 27.22 -85.77 -28.04
C LYS A 2 26.51 -84.40 -28.14
N LYS A 3 25.60 -84.22 -29.12
CA LYS A 3 24.64 -83.10 -29.19
C LYS A 3 23.70 -82.99 -27.98
N SER A 4 23.55 -84.04 -27.17
CA SER A 4 22.74 -84.01 -25.94
C SER A 4 23.55 -83.56 -24.72
N LEU A 5 24.83 -83.94 -24.64
CA LEU A 5 25.69 -83.61 -23.49
C LEU A 5 26.13 -82.13 -23.50
N ILE A 6 26.37 -81.56 -24.68
CA ILE A 6 26.73 -80.14 -24.82
C ILE A 6 25.53 -79.23 -24.53
N PHE A 7 24.31 -79.64 -24.92
CA PHE A 7 23.09 -78.89 -24.63
C PHE A 7 22.72 -78.92 -23.14
N ALA A 8 22.91 -80.05 -22.45
CA ALA A 8 22.64 -80.16 -21.02
C ALA A 8 23.62 -79.33 -20.16
N LEU A 9 24.89 -79.24 -20.54
CA LEU A 9 25.89 -78.45 -19.80
C LEU A 9 25.67 -76.94 -19.95
N ILE A 10 25.25 -76.51 -21.14
CA ILE A 10 24.94 -75.10 -21.42
C ILE A 10 23.66 -74.67 -20.69
N PHE A 11 22.60 -75.50 -20.66
CA PHE A 11 21.36 -75.17 -19.97
C PHE A 11 21.50 -75.12 -18.45
N VAL A 12 22.28 -76.02 -17.84
CA VAL A 12 22.50 -76.03 -16.38
C VAL A 12 23.33 -74.83 -15.93
N SER A 13 24.32 -74.38 -16.71
CA SER A 13 25.10 -73.19 -16.34
C SER A 13 24.35 -71.87 -16.54
N ILE A 14 23.50 -71.77 -17.57
CA ILE A 14 22.67 -70.58 -17.79
C ILE A 14 21.65 -70.43 -16.65
N ALA A 15 21.09 -71.53 -16.13
CA ALA A 15 20.18 -71.49 -14.98
C ALA A 15 20.85 -71.05 -13.67
N VAL A 16 22.14 -71.37 -13.46
CA VAL A 16 22.91 -70.89 -12.29
C VAL A 16 23.28 -69.41 -12.42
N PHE A 17 23.45 -68.89 -13.64
CA PHE A 17 23.73 -67.47 -13.87
C PHE A 17 22.51 -66.56 -13.69
N VAL A 18 21.29 -67.08 -13.82
CA VAL A 18 20.05 -66.28 -13.75
C VAL A 18 19.58 -66.00 -12.32
N LEU A 19 20.08 -66.72 -11.30
CA LEU A 19 19.64 -66.55 -9.90
C LEU A 19 20.54 -65.66 -9.01
N ALA A 20 21.64 -65.10 -9.52
CA ALA A 20 22.63 -64.39 -8.68
C ALA A 20 22.93 -62.94 -9.09
N GLN A 21 22.04 -62.28 -9.83
CA GLN A 21 22.14 -60.83 -10.02
C GLN A 21 21.01 -60.13 -9.26
N GLN A 22 21.22 -59.96 -7.96
CA GLN A 22 20.51 -58.94 -7.22
C GLN A 22 21.11 -57.59 -7.65
N THR A 23 20.38 -56.89 -8.52
CA THR A 23 20.78 -55.59 -9.06
C THR A 23 20.82 -54.57 -7.93
N GLU A 24 21.98 -54.32 -7.33
CA GLU A 24 22.13 -53.18 -6.44
C GLU A 24 21.95 -51.92 -7.27
N LEU A 25 20.94 -51.12 -6.88
CA LEU A 25 20.69 -49.85 -7.51
C LEU A 25 21.93 -48.96 -7.34
N PRO A 26 22.33 -48.21 -8.38
CA PRO A 26 23.48 -47.32 -8.30
C PRO A 26 23.28 -46.32 -7.16
N GLN A 27 24.26 -46.26 -6.25
CA GLN A 27 24.26 -45.30 -5.14
C GLN A 27 24.34 -43.88 -5.70
N ILE A 28 23.28 -43.11 -5.48
CA ILE A 28 23.27 -41.67 -5.78
C ILE A 28 24.10 -40.99 -4.70
N PRO A 29 25.11 -40.17 -5.05
CA PRO A 29 25.82 -39.35 -4.06
C PRO A 29 24.83 -38.47 -3.30
N ASP A 30 24.86 -38.52 -1.98
CA ASP A 30 24.05 -37.66 -1.11
C ASP A 30 24.67 -36.26 -1.06
N ASP A 31 24.54 -35.53 -2.16
CA ASP A 31 24.97 -34.15 -2.25
C ASP A 31 24.00 -33.26 -1.47
N THR A 32 24.55 -32.48 -0.55
CA THR A 32 23.75 -31.56 0.27
C THR A 32 23.14 -30.46 -0.61
N GLN A 33 21.85 -30.58 -0.92
CA GLN A 33 21.15 -29.62 -1.80
C GLN A 33 21.01 -28.23 -1.16
N LYS A 34 21.36 -27.16 -1.90
CA LYS A 34 20.69 -25.82 -1.93
C LYS A 34 21.02 -25.17 -3.29
N ALA A 35 20.11 -24.54 -4.03
CA ALA A 35 19.47 -23.27 -3.69
C ALA A 35 18.05 -23.15 -4.30
N MET A 36 17.14 -22.62 -3.48
CA MET A 36 15.78 -22.25 -3.87
C MET A 36 15.71 -20.79 -4.29
N GLN A 37 14.87 -20.47 -5.26
CA GLN A 37 14.58 -19.10 -5.66
C GLN A 37 13.28 -18.63 -5.00
N TYR A 38 13.37 -17.57 -4.20
CA TYR A 38 12.25 -17.02 -3.42
C TYR A 38 11.59 -15.82 -4.14
N ARG A 39 10.27 -15.68 -3.98
CA ARG A 39 9.54 -14.46 -4.39
C ARG A 39 9.59 -13.45 -3.24
N PHE A 40 9.98 -12.22 -3.56
CA PHE A 40 10.20 -11.14 -2.60
C PHE A 40 9.22 -9.98 -2.78
N ASP A 41 7.99 -10.13 -2.31
CA ASP A 41 6.94 -9.11 -2.37
C ASP A 41 6.94 -8.08 -1.17
N GLY A 42 7.86 -8.07 -0.18
CA GLY A 42 7.56 -7.61 1.19
C GLY A 42 8.62 -7.41 2.27
N GLN A 43 8.21 -7.02 3.50
CA GLN A 43 9.16 -6.68 4.56
C GLN A 43 10.01 -7.89 4.95
N TRP A 44 11.33 -7.72 4.81
CA TRP A 44 12.31 -8.74 5.10
C TRP A 44 12.45 -8.91 6.62
N MET A 45 12.04 -10.08 7.13
CA MET A 45 12.11 -10.45 8.55
C MET A 45 13.01 -11.70 8.71
N PRO A 46 14.34 -11.51 8.79
CA PRO A 46 15.31 -12.61 8.68
C PRO A 46 15.32 -13.58 9.89
N ASP A 47 14.70 -13.20 11.01
CA ASP A 47 14.69 -14.01 12.24
C ASP A 47 13.71 -15.19 12.23
N VAL A 48 12.79 -15.27 11.25
CA VAL A 48 11.68 -16.26 11.29
C VAL A 48 11.68 -17.24 10.10
N ASP A 49 11.83 -16.77 8.86
CA ASP A 49 11.98 -17.62 7.64
C ASP A 49 12.42 -16.75 6.43
N PRO A 50 13.62 -16.97 5.83
CA PRO A 50 14.15 -16.15 4.73
C PRO A 50 13.41 -16.32 3.38
N ALA A 51 12.38 -17.17 3.30
CA ALA A 51 11.79 -17.64 2.05
C ALA A 51 10.40 -17.09 1.69
N LYS A 52 9.68 -16.51 2.65
CA LYS A 52 8.28 -16.15 2.44
C LYS A 52 8.07 -14.67 2.55
N ILE A 53 7.51 -14.16 1.49
CA ILE A 53 6.81 -12.91 1.56
C ILE A 53 5.32 -13.22 1.57
N GLY A 54 4.67 -12.85 2.66
CA GLY A 54 3.22 -12.98 2.79
C GLY A 54 2.48 -12.16 1.73
N ALA A 55 1.31 -12.65 1.31
CA ALA A 55 0.42 -12.05 0.31
C ALA A 55 -0.04 -10.60 0.61
N MET A 56 0.28 -10.08 1.80
CA MET A 56 -0.06 -8.74 2.28
C MET A 56 1.12 -7.77 2.20
N ASN A 57 2.23 -8.20 1.62
CA ASN A 57 3.35 -7.32 1.46
C ASN A 57 3.45 -6.79 0.03
N PHE A 58 3.73 -5.50 -0.06
CA PHE A 58 3.93 -4.69 -1.25
C PHE A 58 5.39 -4.23 -1.31
N ARG A 59 6.02 -4.45 -2.47
CA ARG A 59 7.43 -4.16 -2.74
C ARG A 59 7.79 -2.67 -2.71
N THR A 60 6.82 -1.80 -2.93
CA THR A 60 6.99 -0.33 -2.91
C THR A 60 5.74 0.30 -2.32
N MET A 61 5.91 0.97 -1.18
CA MET A 61 4.88 1.81 -0.58
C MET A 61 5.35 3.26 -0.65
N THR A 62 4.59 4.12 -1.35
CA THR A 62 4.84 5.57 -1.37
C THR A 62 3.72 6.22 -0.58
N ASN A 63 4.06 6.97 0.48
CA ASN A 63 3.10 7.60 1.40
C ASN A 63 2.10 6.63 2.04
N MET A 64 2.48 5.37 2.20
CA MET A 64 1.69 4.32 2.85
C MET A 64 2.57 3.51 3.80
N ARG A 65 1.99 2.97 4.88
CA ARG A 65 2.66 2.11 5.85
C ARG A 65 1.79 0.90 6.18
N TYR A 66 2.45 -0.19 6.60
CA TYR A 66 1.75 -1.34 7.16
C TYR A 66 1.17 -1.02 8.53
N THR A 67 0.01 -1.59 8.80
CA THR A 67 -0.61 -1.68 10.12
C THR A 67 -0.93 -3.13 10.42
N GLU A 68 -1.28 -3.42 11.67
CA GLU A 68 -1.75 -4.75 12.06
C GLU A 68 -3.05 -5.16 11.34
N GLN A 69 -3.80 -4.20 10.78
CA GLN A 69 -5.04 -4.45 10.03
C GLN A 69 -4.90 -4.31 8.50
N GLY A 70 -3.72 -3.94 7.97
CA GLY A 70 -3.53 -3.79 6.52
C GLY A 70 -2.52 -2.71 6.13
N ILE A 71 -2.91 -1.84 5.20
CA ILE A 71 -2.12 -0.67 4.79
C ILE A 71 -2.90 0.58 5.17
N GLU A 72 -2.22 1.58 5.71
CA GLU A 72 -2.78 2.92 5.87
C GLU A 72 -1.88 3.99 5.22
N GLY A 73 -2.46 5.15 4.91
CA GLY A 73 -1.70 6.30 4.44
C GLY A 73 -0.78 6.85 5.54
N VAL A 74 0.48 7.13 5.20
CA VAL A 74 1.37 7.87 6.10
C VAL A 74 0.92 9.32 6.11
N LYS A 75 0.54 9.82 7.28
CA LYS A 75 0.32 11.26 7.49
C LYS A 75 1.63 11.97 7.15
N GLY A 76 1.65 12.68 6.02
CA GLY A 76 2.83 13.45 5.60
C GLY A 76 3.14 14.54 6.61
N PHE A 77 4.42 14.83 6.79
CA PHE A 77 4.85 16.04 7.47
C PHE A 77 4.99 17.15 6.42
N THR A 78 4.26 18.25 6.57
CA THR A 78 4.58 19.47 5.85
C THR A 78 5.91 20.01 6.38
N HIS A 79 6.71 20.67 5.53
CA HIS A 79 7.92 21.35 6.01
C HIS A 79 7.52 22.30 7.14
N ALA A 80 8.21 22.22 8.28
CA ALA A 80 8.07 23.22 9.33
C ALA A 80 8.42 24.58 8.71
N ASN A 81 7.50 25.54 8.81
CA ASN A 81 7.79 26.92 8.43
C ASN A 81 9.07 27.38 9.16
N THR A 82 9.91 28.17 8.50
CA THR A 82 11.14 28.73 9.09
C THR A 82 10.87 29.66 10.28
N THR A 83 9.59 29.96 10.54
CA THR A 83 9.08 30.67 11.70
C THR A 83 8.20 29.73 12.53
N ALA A 84 8.42 29.71 13.84
CA ALA A 84 7.56 28.99 14.77
C ALA A 84 6.10 29.46 14.62
N ILE A 85 5.18 28.50 14.54
CA ILE A 85 3.75 28.76 14.50
C ILE A 85 3.31 29.12 15.94
N THR A 86 2.99 30.39 16.20
CA THR A 86 2.72 30.90 17.55
C THR A 86 1.24 30.93 17.93
N SER A 87 0.32 30.88 16.96
CA SER A 87 -1.12 30.99 17.19
C SER A 87 -1.95 30.60 15.96
N THR A 88 -1.98 29.31 15.61
CA THR A 88 -2.92 28.83 14.60
C THR A 88 -3.80 27.74 15.18
N PRO A 89 -5.10 27.72 14.81
CA PRO A 89 -6.00 26.65 15.19
C PRO A 89 -5.51 25.31 14.62
N GLU A 90 -5.77 24.22 15.34
CA GLU A 90 -5.38 22.87 14.92
C GLU A 90 -6.24 22.42 13.74
N ILE A 91 -5.59 21.95 12.67
CA ILE A 91 -6.30 21.44 11.49
C ILE A 91 -6.91 20.08 11.82
N GLN A 92 -8.23 19.96 11.76
CA GLN A 92 -8.97 18.73 12.04
C GLN A 92 -9.30 17.92 10.78
N SER A 93 -9.58 18.60 9.67
CA SER A 93 -9.81 17.97 8.38
C SER A 93 -9.37 18.88 7.23
N GLY A 94 -9.10 18.30 6.07
CA GLY A 94 -8.68 19.07 4.91
C GLY A 94 -9.08 18.42 3.59
N PHE A 95 -9.22 19.23 2.56
CA PHE A 95 -9.64 18.83 1.24
C PHE A 95 -8.90 19.64 0.17
N HIS A 96 -8.38 18.97 -0.85
CA HIS A 96 -7.84 19.66 -2.02
C HIS A 96 -8.92 19.75 -3.09
N PHE A 97 -9.51 20.93 -3.23
CA PHE A 97 -10.42 21.26 -4.31
C PHE A 97 -9.64 21.56 -5.59
N ARG A 98 -10.01 20.89 -6.69
CA ARG A 98 -9.45 21.08 -8.03
C ARG A 98 -10.57 21.13 -9.04
N LYS A 99 -10.47 22.07 -9.97
CA LYS A 99 -11.38 22.23 -11.11
C LYS A 99 -10.57 22.57 -12.34
N ASP A 100 -10.97 22.05 -13.50
CA ASP A 100 -10.26 22.29 -14.77
C ASP A 100 -10.85 23.46 -15.57
N SER A 101 -12.10 23.84 -15.32
CA SER A 101 -12.79 24.91 -16.05
C SER A 101 -13.83 25.63 -15.17
N PRO A 102 -13.56 26.87 -14.73
CA PRO A 102 -12.26 27.53 -14.74
C PRO A 102 -11.21 26.75 -13.95
N ALA A 103 -9.95 26.90 -14.32
CA ALA A 103 -8.85 26.20 -13.67
C ALA A 103 -8.62 26.78 -12.27
N GLU A 104 -8.93 26.00 -11.24
CA GLU A 104 -8.88 26.41 -9.83
C GLU A 104 -8.25 25.31 -8.97
N SER A 105 -7.50 25.71 -7.95
CA SER A 105 -6.85 24.79 -7.00
C SER A 105 -6.81 25.44 -5.62
N HIS A 106 -7.64 24.94 -4.70
CA HIS A 106 -7.75 25.47 -3.35
C HIS A 106 -7.54 24.35 -2.33
N ILE A 107 -6.69 24.59 -1.34
CA ILE A 107 -6.60 23.71 -0.17
C ILE A 107 -7.53 24.28 0.89
N LEU A 108 -8.58 23.53 1.20
CA LEU A 108 -9.53 23.85 2.26
C LEU A 108 -9.15 23.08 3.51
N VAL A 109 -9.19 23.74 4.66
CA VAL A 109 -8.97 23.10 5.97
C VAL A 109 -10.01 23.56 6.96
N TYR A 110 -10.57 22.62 7.70
CA TYR A 110 -11.41 22.89 8.86
C TYR A 110 -10.53 22.80 10.11
N ALA A 111 -10.59 23.84 10.93
CA ALA A 111 -9.77 23.97 12.13
C ALA A 111 -10.62 23.92 13.43
N ASP A 112 -9.96 23.68 14.55
CA ASP A 112 -10.59 23.50 15.88
C ASP A 112 -11.29 24.74 16.44
N ASP A 113 -11.08 25.90 15.84
CA ASP A 113 -11.79 27.14 16.13
C ASP A 113 -13.15 27.25 15.42
N GLY A 114 -13.56 26.23 14.68
CA GLY A 114 -14.83 26.20 13.95
C GLY A 114 -14.79 26.93 12.61
N ASN A 115 -13.61 27.26 12.09
CA ASN A 115 -13.48 27.96 10.82
C ASN A 115 -12.96 27.05 9.70
N VAL A 116 -13.40 27.35 8.48
CA VAL A 116 -12.85 26.80 7.24
C VAL A 116 -11.95 27.84 6.59
N TYR A 117 -10.67 27.51 6.44
CA TYR A 117 -9.68 28.35 5.81
C TYR A 117 -9.32 27.85 4.41
N GLN A 118 -8.92 28.76 3.53
CA GLN A 118 -8.43 28.43 2.19
C GLN A 118 -6.97 28.84 2.00
N ASN A 119 -6.28 28.08 1.15
CA ASN A 119 -4.97 28.42 0.61
C ASN A 119 -5.00 28.24 -0.92
N GLU A 120 -4.61 29.29 -1.63
CA GLU A 120 -4.66 29.40 -3.10
C GLU A 120 -3.28 29.22 -3.75
N ALA A 121 -2.25 28.87 -2.97
CA ALA A 121 -0.91 28.72 -3.52
C ALA A 121 -0.81 27.53 -4.47
N VAL A 122 -0.01 27.72 -5.52
CA VAL A 122 0.29 26.67 -6.50
C VAL A 122 1.07 25.56 -5.82
N ILE A 123 0.47 24.37 -5.69
CA ILE A 123 1.14 23.19 -5.14
C ILE A 123 2.29 22.76 -6.09
N PRO A 124 3.51 22.48 -5.58
CA PRO A 124 3.89 22.23 -4.19
C PRO A 124 4.48 23.42 -3.42
N ALA A 125 4.33 24.66 -3.89
CA ALA A 125 4.85 25.82 -3.19
C ALA A 125 4.17 26.00 -1.82
N ALA A 126 4.97 26.33 -0.80
CA ALA A 126 4.45 26.66 0.53
C ALA A 126 3.91 28.09 0.56
N SER A 127 2.78 28.28 1.24
CA SER A 127 2.18 29.60 1.50
C SER A 127 1.30 29.53 2.75
N ASN A 128 0.88 30.70 3.23
CA ASN A 128 -0.05 30.83 4.34
C ASN A 128 -1.50 30.64 3.88
N PHE A 129 -2.35 30.17 4.79
CA PHE A 129 -3.80 30.24 4.64
C PHE A 129 -4.27 31.70 4.72
N ASN A 130 -5.37 32.01 4.04
CA ASN A 130 -6.00 33.32 4.10
C ASN A 130 -6.46 33.61 5.53
N ALA A 131 -6.22 34.83 6.02
CA ALA A 131 -6.60 35.21 7.39
C ALA A 131 -8.12 35.28 7.60
N SER A 132 -8.87 35.58 6.55
CA SER A 132 -10.33 35.55 6.55
C SER A 132 -10.82 34.14 6.26
N PRO A 133 -11.69 33.56 7.12
CA PRO A 133 -12.28 32.26 6.86
C PRO A 133 -13.24 32.34 5.67
N VAL A 134 -13.32 31.25 4.93
CA VAL A 134 -14.30 31.04 3.85
C VAL A 134 -15.69 30.80 4.44
N PHE A 135 -15.71 30.09 5.57
CA PHE A 135 -16.92 29.72 6.29
C PHE A 135 -16.62 29.58 7.78
N SER A 136 -17.58 29.95 8.61
CA SER A 136 -17.52 29.82 10.07
C SER A 136 -18.75 29.04 10.52
N VAL A 137 -18.54 27.93 11.21
CA VAL A 137 -19.61 27.04 11.66
C VAL A 137 -20.42 27.69 12.79
N VAL A 138 -21.69 27.33 12.87
CA VAL A 138 -22.53 27.72 14.02
C VAL A 138 -22.07 27.01 15.30
N SER A 139 -22.17 27.70 16.44
CA SER A 139 -21.77 27.17 17.74
C SER A 139 -22.44 25.82 18.07
N GLY A 140 -21.67 24.86 18.55
CA GLY A 140 -22.16 23.52 18.91
C GLY A 140 -22.23 22.53 17.75
N ALA A 141 -21.60 22.85 16.61
CA ALA A 141 -21.28 21.89 15.56
C ALA A 141 -20.24 20.85 16.02
N SER A 142 -20.23 19.69 15.38
CA SER A 142 -19.21 18.66 15.59
C SER A 142 -18.11 18.75 14.53
N ALA A 143 -17.20 17.76 14.48
CA ALA A 143 -16.03 17.84 13.61
C ALA A 143 -16.43 17.81 12.12
N GLY A 144 -16.23 18.94 11.45
CA GLY A 144 -16.52 19.11 10.03
C GLY A 144 -15.79 18.14 9.11
N ARG A 145 -16.50 17.67 8.07
CA ARG A 145 -15.97 16.78 7.04
C ARG A 145 -16.29 17.31 5.65
N PHE A 146 -15.31 17.20 4.76
CA PHE A 146 -15.45 17.52 3.36
C PHE A 146 -15.78 16.27 2.54
N ALA A 147 -16.57 16.45 1.49
CA ALA A 147 -16.82 15.43 0.49
C ALA A 147 -16.92 16.07 -0.91
N PRO A 148 -16.49 15.38 -1.98
CA PRO A 148 -16.76 15.84 -3.33
C PRO A 148 -18.27 15.84 -3.60
N ALA A 149 -18.77 16.91 -4.21
CA ALA A 149 -20.16 17.04 -4.64
C ALA A 149 -20.25 17.04 -6.18
N ALA A 150 -21.46 16.83 -6.69
CA ALA A 150 -21.71 16.84 -8.13
C ALA A 150 -21.37 18.22 -8.74
N GLY A 151 -20.96 18.23 -10.01
CA GLY A 151 -20.65 19.48 -10.72
C GLY A 151 -19.29 20.10 -10.39
N GLY A 152 -18.36 19.34 -9.82
CA GLY A 152 -17.03 19.86 -9.46
C GLY A 152 -17.11 20.84 -8.28
N GLN A 153 -17.96 20.52 -7.31
CA GLN A 153 -18.17 21.30 -6.08
C GLN A 153 -17.68 20.49 -4.88
N VAL A 154 -17.59 21.13 -3.72
CA VAL A 154 -17.29 20.45 -2.45
C VAL A 154 -18.45 20.66 -1.48
N ALA A 155 -18.88 19.59 -0.83
CA ALA A 155 -19.79 19.64 0.29
C ALA A 155 -18.99 19.63 1.59
N PHE A 156 -19.44 20.44 2.56
CA PHE A 156 -18.96 20.43 3.93
C PHE A 156 -20.13 20.19 4.87
N CYS A 157 -19.95 19.26 5.80
CA CYS A 157 -20.98 18.90 6.79
C CYS A 157 -20.36 18.80 8.20
N ASP A 158 -21.03 19.38 9.20
CA ASP A 158 -20.58 19.46 10.60
C ASP A 158 -21.67 19.08 11.62
N GLU A 159 -22.64 18.25 11.19
CA GLU A 159 -23.86 17.84 11.91
C GLU A 159 -24.94 18.92 12.06
N LYS A 160 -24.58 20.21 12.02
CA LYS A 160 -25.53 21.33 12.14
C LYS A 160 -25.88 21.91 10.79
N GLU A 161 -24.89 22.10 9.96
CA GLU A 161 -24.98 22.73 8.67
C GLU A 161 -24.38 21.82 7.59
N SER A 162 -24.99 21.87 6.42
CA SER A 162 -24.49 21.22 5.21
C SER A 162 -24.43 22.29 4.14
N VAL A 163 -23.21 22.70 3.80
CA VAL A 163 -22.96 23.75 2.82
C VAL A 163 -22.27 23.16 1.60
N ILE A 164 -22.53 23.77 0.44
CA ILE A 164 -21.88 23.42 -0.81
C ILE A 164 -21.12 24.64 -1.28
N TRP A 165 -19.85 24.45 -1.61
CA TRP A 165 -18.99 25.49 -2.14
C TRP A 165 -18.58 25.17 -3.58
N GLY A 166 -18.77 26.14 -4.47
CA GLY A 166 -18.60 25.98 -5.92
C GLY A 166 -17.28 26.50 -6.49
N GLY A 167 -16.34 26.94 -5.65
CA GLY A 167 -15.14 27.65 -6.09
C GLY A 167 -15.38 29.17 -6.20
N ASP A 168 -14.47 29.85 -6.90
CA ASP A 168 -14.53 31.31 -7.08
C ASP A 168 -15.72 31.75 -7.94
N GLU A 169 -16.32 30.84 -8.70
CA GLU A 169 -17.55 31.08 -9.46
C GLU A 169 -18.82 31.15 -8.59
N MET A 170 -18.73 30.80 -7.30
CA MET A 170 -19.87 30.88 -6.41
C MET A 170 -20.20 32.36 -6.11
N ILE A 171 -21.41 32.79 -6.46
CA ILE A 171 -21.90 34.12 -6.10
C ILE A 171 -21.83 34.28 -4.58
N THR A 172 -21.09 35.29 -4.13
CA THR A 172 -21.10 35.73 -2.74
C THR A 172 -22.46 36.39 -2.48
N ALA A 173 -23.18 35.89 -1.48
CA ALA A 173 -24.46 36.46 -1.04
C ALA A 173 -24.26 37.80 -0.31
#